data_AF-A0A6G0VTV2-F1
#
_entry.id   AF-A0A6G0VTV2-F1
#
_cell.length_a   1.000
_cell.length_b   1.000
_cell.length_c   1.000
_cell.angle_alpha   90.00
_cell.angle_beta   90.00
_cell.angle_gamma   90.00
#
_symmetry.space_group_name_H-M   'P 1'
#
loop_
_entity.id
_entity.type
_entity.pdbx_description
1 polymer ?
#
loop_
_entity_poly.entity_id
_entity_poly.type
_entity_poly.pdbx_seq_one_letter_code
_entity_poly.pdbx_strand_id
1 'polypeptide(L)'
;ETTDCEGRYVANVIIGILDKNTPGKLYLLNSEELDKANYFTISKVFDQSMFLLWPEGIRHDDVLLFVTDAAPYMIKAANSLKALYSKMVHVTCLAHAHHRVAETIRGKFNNVDGLVSNVKKVFLKAPSRLEIFKTEASSIPLPPVPIITRWGTWLEAAFYYSDNFTTIQNVFSKLNPDDAVSIEKSISIMAEPNLGPNLTFIQSNFRCLPVNITKLESSGLTLFESINVVNNTSETLKMANGKVGKEIYDKFLNVIEKNAGFKTLVQISKIHSGEVDTMEGIEQDLNVEDLAFFKYAPITSVDEERNFSRYKNLLSDNRRSYKFDQIKKTIVSQCNANNLIM
;
A
#
# COMPACT_ATOMS: atom_id res chain seq x y z
N GLU A 1 11.16 0.68 -3.60
CA GLU A 1 12.45 0.19 -3.04
C GLU A 1 12.15 -0.89 -2.01
N THR A 2 13.04 -1.86 -1.82
CA THR A 2 12.86 -2.92 -0.82
C THR A 2 14.18 -3.42 -0.29
N THR A 3 14.15 -4.07 0.87
CA THR A 3 15.32 -4.70 1.47
C THR A 3 15.19 -6.21 1.36
N ASP A 4 16.24 -6.88 0.88
CA ASP A 4 16.25 -8.33 0.77
C ASP A 4 16.65 -9.04 2.09
N CYS A 5 16.69 -10.38 2.09
CA CYS A 5 17.06 -11.14 3.30
C CYS A 5 18.52 -10.95 3.76
N GLU A 6 19.40 -10.44 2.89
CA GLU A 6 20.81 -10.15 3.19
C GLU A 6 21.00 -8.68 3.59
N GLY A 7 19.93 -7.89 3.62
CA GLY A 7 19.98 -6.47 3.97
C GLY A 7 20.34 -5.55 2.81
N ARG A 8 20.37 -6.06 1.56
CA ARG A 8 20.64 -5.25 0.36
C ARG A 8 19.44 -4.36 0.05
N TYR A 9 19.70 -3.09 -0.22
CA TYR A 9 18.70 -2.18 -0.77
C TYR A 9 18.52 -2.48 -2.26
N VAL A 10 17.29 -2.74 -2.68
CA VAL A 10 16.95 -3.08 -4.06
C VAL A 10 15.93 -2.08 -4.59
N ALA A 11 16.29 -1.39 -5.67
CA ALA A 11 15.38 -0.53 -6.42
C ALA A 11 14.84 -1.27 -7.64
N ASN A 12 13.52 -1.25 -7.78
CA ASN A 12 12.83 -1.79 -8.94
C ASN A 12 12.25 -0.61 -9.73
N VAL A 13 12.48 -0.60 -11.04
CA VAL A 13 11.89 0.37 -11.97
C VAL A 13 10.86 -0.37 -12.81
N ILE A 14 9.60 -0.03 -12.58
CA ILE A 14 8.46 -0.55 -13.33
C ILE A 14 8.04 0.52 -14.32
N ILE A 15 7.82 0.12 -15.57
CA ILE A 15 7.30 1.00 -16.62
C ILE A 15 5.91 0.54 -17.04
N GLY A 16 5.11 1.49 -17.49
CA GLY A 16 3.79 1.27 -18.06
C GLY A 16 3.54 2.24 -19.20
N ILE A 17 2.68 1.83 -20.14
CA ILE A 17 2.24 2.71 -21.22
C ILE A 17 0.96 3.40 -20.78
N LEU A 18 0.93 4.73 -20.82
CA LEU A 18 -0.31 5.48 -20.72
C LEU A 18 -1.02 5.42 -22.07
N ASP A 19 -2.16 4.72 -22.14
CA ASP A 19 -2.97 4.56 -23.35
C ASP A 19 -4.32 5.29 -23.22
N LYS A 20 -4.83 5.78 -24.35
CA LYS A 20 -6.06 6.59 -24.39
C LYS A 20 -7.33 5.78 -24.14
N ASN A 21 -7.29 4.47 -24.40
CA ASN A 21 -8.50 3.64 -24.50
C ASN A 21 -8.51 2.49 -23.50
N THR A 22 -7.34 2.00 -23.10
CA THR A 22 -7.19 0.82 -22.25
C THR A 22 -6.19 1.05 -21.12
N PRO A 23 -6.31 0.32 -20.00
CA PRO A 23 -5.28 0.29 -18.99
C PRO A 23 -3.94 -0.22 -19.56
N GLY A 24 -2.86 0.50 -19.27
CA GLY A 24 -1.52 0.11 -19.66
C GLY A 24 -1.06 -1.18 -19.01
N LYS A 25 -0.36 -2.04 -19.77
CA LYS A 25 0.38 -3.15 -19.18
C LYS A 25 1.64 -2.62 -18.49
N LEU A 26 1.94 -3.17 -17.31
CA LEU A 26 3.14 -2.84 -16.54
C LEU A 26 4.22 -3.90 -16.74
N TYR A 27 5.47 -3.46 -16.79
CA TYR A 27 6.64 -4.31 -16.92
C TYR A 27 7.70 -3.91 -15.91
N LEU A 28 8.29 -4.90 -15.24
CA LEU A 28 9.51 -4.65 -14.48
C LEU A 28 10.66 -4.48 -15.47
N LEU A 29 11.12 -3.24 -15.66
CA LEU A 29 12.17 -2.91 -16.62
C LEU A 29 13.56 -3.21 -16.04
N ASN A 30 13.80 -2.78 -14.80
CA ASN A 30 15.10 -2.89 -14.17
C ASN A 30 14.99 -3.19 -12.66
N SER A 31 15.99 -3.88 -12.14
CA SER A 31 16.18 -4.14 -10.72
C SER A 31 17.66 -3.95 -10.40
N GLU A 32 17.98 -3.04 -9.47
CA GLU A 32 19.34 -2.66 -9.13
C GLU A 32 19.57 -2.72 -7.62
N GLU A 33 20.74 -3.21 -7.23
CA GLU A 33 21.24 -3.11 -5.86
C GLU A 33 21.78 -1.70 -5.64
N LEU A 34 21.41 -1.11 -4.51
CA LEU A 34 21.85 0.21 -4.10
C LEU A 34 22.78 0.10 -2.90
N ASP A 35 23.88 0.85 -2.93
CA ASP A 35 24.74 1.05 -1.76
C ASP A 35 23.99 1.74 -0.60
N LYS A 36 23.00 2.56 -0.95
CA LYS A 36 22.14 3.30 -0.01
C LYS A 36 20.83 3.71 -0.67
N ALA A 37 19.74 3.69 0.09
CA ALA A 37 18.45 4.23 -0.34
C ALA A 37 18.38 5.74 -0.08
N ASN A 38 18.65 6.57 -1.09
CA ASN A 38 18.50 8.02 -1.01
C ASN A 38 18.10 8.62 -2.35
N TYR A 39 17.84 9.93 -2.37
CA TYR A 39 17.34 10.59 -3.57
C TYR A 39 18.30 10.50 -4.77
N PHE A 40 19.61 10.57 -4.52
CA PHE A 40 20.63 10.54 -5.58
C PHE A 40 20.72 9.15 -6.23
N THR A 41 20.73 8.09 -5.44
CA THR A 41 20.79 6.71 -5.97
C THR A 41 19.51 6.35 -6.72
N ILE A 42 18.35 6.75 -6.20
CA ILE A 42 17.07 6.57 -6.90
C ILE A 42 17.01 7.33 -8.22
N SER A 43 17.40 8.61 -8.24
CA SER A 43 17.43 9.39 -9.49
C SER A 43 18.37 8.77 -10.53
N LYS A 44 19.55 8.30 -10.11
CA LYS A 44 20.51 7.62 -10.99
C LYS A 44 19.94 6.33 -11.57
N VAL A 45 19.31 5.50 -10.74
CA VAL A 45 18.70 4.23 -11.19
C VAL A 45 17.57 4.47 -12.17
N PHE A 46 16.74 5.49 -11.93
CA PHE A 46 15.67 5.86 -12.85
C PHE A 46 16.22 6.27 -14.22
N ASP A 47 17.16 7.21 -14.26
CA ASP A 47 17.78 7.71 -15.49
C ASP A 47 18.49 6.60 -16.28
N GLN A 48 19.28 5.77 -15.60
CA GLN A 48 19.92 4.59 -16.19
C GLN A 48 18.89 3.59 -16.76
N SER A 49 17.75 3.43 -16.08
CA SER A 49 16.68 2.56 -16.58
C SER A 49 16.02 3.13 -17.82
N MET A 50 15.83 4.46 -17.91
CA MET A 50 15.33 5.09 -19.14
C MET A 50 16.30 4.92 -20.32
N PHE A 51 17.62 4.91 -20.07
CA PHE A 51 18.61 4.57 -21.10
C PHE A 51 18.50 3.11 -21.59
N LEU A 52 18.14 2.16 -20.70
CA LEU A 52 17.86 0.78 -21.12
C LEU A 52 16.65 0.69 -22.06
N LEU A 53 15.65 1.55 -21.87
CA LEU A 53 14.46 1.61 -22.72
C LEU A 53 14.74 2.31 -24.06
N TRP A 54 15.57 3.36 -24.05
CA TRP A 54 15.93 4.15 -25.22
C TRP A 54 17.45 4.34 -25.36
N PRO A 55 18.17 3.34 -25.89
CA PRO A 55 19.64 3.36 -25.94
C PRO A 55 20.22 4.38 -26.93
N GLU A 56 19.45 4.78 -27.94
CA GLU A 56 19.82 5.80 -28.93
C GLU A 56 19.67 7.24 -28.40
N GLY A 57 19.04 7.41 -27.23
CA GLY A 57 18.78 8.71 -26.62
C GLY A 57 17.51 8.69 -25.77
N ILE A 58 17.62 9.13 -24.51
CA ILE A 58 16.50 9.14 -23.57
C ILE A 58 15.41 10.08 -24.08
N ARG A 59 14.19 9.57 -24.20
CA ARG A 59 13.01 10.35 -24.59
C ARG A 59 12.39 10.97 -23.34
N HIS A 60 12.96 12.09 -22.89
CA HIS A 60 12.53 12.74 -21.65
C HIS A 60 11.05 13.16 -21.65
N ASP A 61 10.57 13.72 -22.76
CA ASP A 61 9.19 14.21 -22.90
C ASP A 61 8.13 13.10 -23.00
N ASP A 62 8.57 11.84 -23.18
CA ASP A 62 7.67 10.68 -23.18
C ASP A 62 7.32 10.20 -21.76
N VAL A 63 8.03 10.69 -20.73
CA VAL A 63 7.77 10.33 -19.33
C VAL A 63 6.77 11.32 -18.73
N LEU A 64 5.49 10.93 -18.77
CA LEU A 64 4.39 11.81 -18.32
C LEU A 64 4.03 11.62 -16.84
N LEU A 65 4.29 10.46 -16.25
CA LEU A 65 3.85 10.12 -14.90
C LEU A 65 4.92 9.31 -14.17
N PHE A 66 5.20 9.70 -12.93
CA PHE A 66 6.08 8.97 -12.03
C PHE A 66 5.39 8.74 -10.69
N VAL A 67 5.19 7.48 -10.34
CA VAL A 67 4.49 7.07 -9.11
C VAL A 67 5.48 6.44 -8.14
N THR A 68 5.55 6.95 -6.91
CA THR A 68 6.46 6.44 -5.88
C THR A 68 5.73 6.30 -4.54
N ASP A 69 6.39 5.74 -3.51
CA ASP A 69 5.93 5.94 -2.15
C ASP A 69 6.09 7.42 -1.70
N ALA A 70 5.61 7.73 -0.49
CA ALA A 70 5.66 9.08 0.10
C ALA A 70 6.91 9.32 0.96
N ALA A 71 7.97 8.52 0.84
CA ALA A 71 9.20 8.71 1.56
C ALA A 71 9.87 10.04 1.15
N PRO A 72 10.43 10.82 2.10
CA PRO A 72 11.00 12.13 1.77
C PRO A 72 12.08 12.09 0.68
N TYR A 73 12.88 11.02 0.63
CA TYR A 73 13.91 10.87 -0.38
C TYR A 73 13.35 10.55 -1.78
N MET A 74 12.22 9.85 -1.88
CA MET A 74 11.53 9.59 -3.17
C MET A 74 10.96 10.89 -3.74
N ILE A 75 10.29 11.69 -2.89
CA ILE A 75 9.78 13.01 -3.27
C ILE A 75 10.95 13.91 -3.73
N LYS A 76 12.06 13.92 -2.99
CA LYS A 76 13.25 14.68 -3.38
C LYS A 76 13.86 14.18 -4.70
N ALA A 77 13.85 12.88 -4.95
CA ALA A 77 14.34 12.30 -6.21
C ALA A 77 13.47 12.75 -7.38
N ALA A 78 12.15 12.62 -7.25
CA ALA A 78 11.18 13.05 -8.26
C ALA A 78 11.30 14.54 -8.59
N ASN A 79 11.38 15.39 -7.56
CA ASN A 79 11.60 16.83 -7.75
C ASN A 79 12.91 17.14 -8.47
N SER A 80 13.96 16.35 -8.23
CA SER A 80 15.25 16.52 -8.92
C SER A 80 15.15 16.08 -10.39
N LEU A 81 14.42 14.98 -10.66
CA LEU A 81 14.20 14.44 -12.00
C LEU A 81 13.33 15.35 -12.86
N LYS A 82 12.40 16.12 -12.28
CA LYS A 82 11.58 17.09 -13.03
C LYS A 82 12.38 18.09 -13.87
N ALA A 83 13.63 18.40 -13.50
CA ALA A 83 14.49 19.27 -14.29
C ALA A 83 14.90 18.64 -15.65
N LEU A 84 14.90 17.31 -15.75
CA LEU A 84 15.20 16.56 -16.97
C LEU A 84 13.92 16.07 -17.65
N TYR A 85 12.90 15.70 -16.88
CA TYR A 85 11.62 15.17 -17.36
C TYR A 85 10.52 16.19 -17.05
N SER A 86 10.46 17.26 -17.82
CA SER A 86 9.67 18.44 -17.43
C SER A 86 8.15 18.25 -17.55
N LYS A 87 7.71 17.32 -18.42
CA LYS A 87 6.31 16.88 -18.52
C LYS A 87 5.86 15.91 -17.43
N MET A 88 6.76 15.44 -16.57
CA MET A 88 6.49 14.38 -15.62
C MET A 88 5.69 14.88 -14.41
N VAL A 89 4.47 14.36 -14.25
CA VAL A 89 3.70 14.50 -13.00
C VAL A 89 4.20 13.48 -11.99
N HIS A 90 4.65 13.95 -10.81
CA HIS A 90 5.01 13.06 -9.71
C HIS A 90 3.85 12.87 -8.74
N VAL A 91 3.47 11.61 -8.50
CA VAL A 91 2.38 11.23 -7.59
C VAL A 91 2.90 10.26 -6.54
N THR A 92 2.61 10.51 -5.28
CA THR A 92 2.85 9.50 -4.23
C THR A 92 1.70 8.50 -4.18
N CYS A 93 1.97 7.22 -3.91
CA CYS A 93 0.98 6.14 -3.95
C CYS A 93 -0.21 6.40 -3.01
N LEU A 94 -1.42 6.43 -3.57
CA LEU A 94 -2.65 6.70 -2.79
C LEU A 94 -3.07 5.52 -1.91
N ALA A 95 -2.79 4.27 -2.29
CA ALA A 95 -3.02 3.13 -1.39
C ALA A 95 -2.09 3.19 -0.16
N HIS A 96 -0.81 3.58 -0.34
CA HIS A 96 0.10 3.83 0.78
C HIS A 96 -0.40 5.00 1.64
N ALA A 97 -0.95 6.06 1.03
CA ALA A 97 -1.58 7.14 1.77
C ALA A 97 -2.70 6.65 2.71
N HIS A 98 -3.58 5.76 2.23
CA HIS A 98 -4.65 5.15 3.04
C HIS A 98 -4.05 4.26 4.14
N HIS A 99 -3.02 3.48 3.83
CA HIS A 99 -2.33 2.67 4.84
C HIS A 99 -1.72 3.51 5.97
N ARG A 100 -1.12 4.67 5.67
CA ARG A 100 -0.60 5.58 6.71
C ARG A 100 -1.69 6.12 7.64
N VAL A 101 -2.91 6.25 7.15
CA VAL A 101 -4.08 6.58 7.97
C VAL A 101 -4.44 5.39 8.86
N ALA A 102 -4.45 4.17 8.32
CA ALA A 102 -4.64 2.94 9.11
C ALA A 102 -3.59 2.78 10.23
N GLU A 103 -2.32 3.08 9.96
CA GLU A 103 -1.27 3.05 11.00
C GLU A 103 -1.49 4.14 12.07
N THR A 104 -2.06 5.28 11.69
CA THR A 104 -2.42 6.33 12.66
C THR A 104 -3.58 5.87 13.55
N ILE A 105 -4.59 5.20 12.97
CA ILE A 105 -5.68 4.58 13.74
C ILE A 105 -5.10 3.57 14.72
N ARG A 106 -4.26 2.64 14.24
CA ARG A 106 -3.59 1.63 15.07
C ARG A 106 -2.88 2.25 16.28
N GLY A 107 -2.09 3.29 16.06
CA GLY A 107 -1.36 4.00 17.14
C GLY A 107 -2.26 4.71 18.17
N LYS A 108 -3.56 4.86 17.92
CA LYS A 108 -4.53 5.43 18.88
C LYS A 108 -5.18 4.38 19.77
N PHE A 109 -5.09 3.09 19.42
CA PHE A 109 -5.81 2.01 20.10
C PHE A 109 -4.87 0.90 20.59
N ASN A 110 -4.03 1.24 21.57
CA ASN A 110 -3.01 0.33 22.14
C ASN A 110 -3.57 -1.01 22.65
N ASN A 111 -4.76 -1.01 23.27
CA ASN A 111 -5.39 -2.25 23.74
C ASN A 111 -5.81 -3.15 22.57
N VAL A 112 -6.34 -2.57 21.48
CA VAL A 112 -6.70 -3.31 20.27
C VAL A 112 -5.43 -3.87 19.60
N ASP A 113 -4.38 -3.05 19.49
CA ASP A 113 -3.09 -3.52 18.95
C ASP A 113 -2.44 -4.61 19.81
N GLY A 114 -2.52 -4.46 21.14
CA GLY A 114 -2.09 -5.45 22.11
C GLY A 114 -2.86 -6.77 21.95
N LEU A 115 -4.18 -6.71 21.76
CA LEU A 115 -5.00 -7.89 21.51
C LEU A 115 -4.56 -8.61 20.23
N VAL A 116 -4.56 -7.88 19.10
CA VAL A 116 -4.22 -8.41 17.78
C VAL A 116 -2.83 -9.05 17.78
N SER A 117 -1.85 -8.42 18.42
CA SER A 117 -0.46 -8.92 18.46
C SER A 117 -0.26 -10.12 19.38
N ASN A 118 -1.01 -10.25 20.48
CA ASN A 118 -0.88 -11.37 21.42
C ASN A 118 -1.69 -12.60 21.00
N VAL A 119 -2.93 -12.43 20.51
CA VAL A 119 -3.76 -13.57 20.08
C VAL A 119 -3.09 -14.36 18.95
N LYS A 120 -2.38 -13.68 18.04
CA LYS A 120 -1.53 -14.32 17.02
C LYS A 120 -0.55 -15.34 17.64
N LYS A 121 0.06 -15.02 18.78
CA LYS A 121 1.07 -15.86 19.44
C LYS A 121 0.43 -17.04 20.17
N VAL A 122 -0.81 -16.89 20.64
CA VAL A 122 -1.55 -17.92 21.38
C VAL A 122 -1.78 -19.17 20.52
N PHE A 123 -2.15 -18.99 19.26
CA PHE A 123 -2.49 -20.11 18.38
C PHE A 123 -1.31 -20.57 17.49
N LEU A 124 -0.19 -19.84 17.51
CA LEU A 124 0.97 -20.16 16.68
C LEU A 124 1.63 -21.47 17.14
N LYS A 125 1.63 -22.47 16.25
CA LYS A 125 2.24 -23.81 16.47
C LYS A 125 1.72 -24.52 17.74
N ALA A 126 0.43 -24.38 18.04
CA ALA A 126 -0.16 -24.91 19.27
C ALA A 126 -1.42 -25.77 19.00
N PRO A 127 -1.26 -27.06 18.68
CA PRO A 127 -2.39 -27.93 18.31
C PRO A 127 -3.50 -28.01 19.37
N SER A 128 -3.14 -28.17 20.65
CA SER A 128 -4.13 -28.25 21.74
C SER A 128 -4.97 -26.98 21.88
N ARG A 129 -4.35 -25.80 21.77
CA ARG A 129 -5.04 -24.50 21.82
C ARG A 129 -5.92 -24.28 20.59
N LEU A 130 -5.50 -24.78 19.43
CA LEU A 130 -6.30 -24.79 18.21
C LEU A 130 -7.52 -25.71 18.31
N GLU A 131 -7.39 -26.87 18.99
CA GLU A 131 -8.53 -27.75 19.26
C GLU A 131 -9.56 -27.07 20.16
N ILE A 132 -9.12 -26.41 21.26
CA ILE A 132 -10.01 -25.62 22.11
C ILE A 132 -10.74 -24.56 21.28
N PHE A 133 -10.02 -23.81 20.43
CA PHE A 133 -10.65 -22.83 19.56
C PHE A 133 -11.71 -23.47 18.66
N LYS A 134 -11.38 -24.57 17.98
CA LYS A 134 -12.31 -25.25 17.06
C LYS A 134 -13.54 -25.82 17.77
N THR A 135 -13.40 -26.26 19.01
CA THR A 135 -14.52 -26.78 19.81
C THR A 135 -15.44 -25.65 20.28
N GLU A 136 -14.88 -24.57 20.80
CA GLU A 136 -15.66 -23.46 21.40
C GLU A 136 -16.16 -22.44 20.37
N ALA A 137 -15.52 -22.36 19.20
CA ALA A 137 -15.75 -21.37 18.17
C ALA A 137 -15.82 -21.99 16.76
N SER A 138 -16.50 -23.14 16.63
CA SER A 138 -16.55 -23.93 15.39
C SER A 138 -17.16 -23.20 14.18
N SER A 139 -17.96 -22.15 14.43
CA SER A 139 -18.65 -21.38 13.40
C SER A 139 -17.84 -20.22 12.83
N ILE A 140 -16.66 -19.91 13.37
CA ILE A 140 -15.85 -18.76 12.96
C ILE A 140 -14.43 -19.20 12.54
N PRO A 141 -13.80 -18.52 11.56
CA PRO A 141 -12.43 -18.84 11.18
C PRO A 141 -11.47 -18.49 12.32
N LEU A 142 -10.26 -19.07 12.28
CA LEU A 142 -9.19 -18.66 13.19
C LEU A 142 -8.90 -17.16 13.07
N PRO A 143 -8.46 -16.50 14.16
CA PRO A 143 -8.18 -15.08 14.11
C PRO A 143 -7.17 -14.75 13.01
N PRO A 144 -7.44 -13.71 12.19
CA PRO A 144 -6.56 -13.35 11.11
C PRO A 144 -5.21 -12.95 11.67
N VAL A 145 -4.15 -13.30 10.93
CA VAL A 145 -2.79 -12.92 11.28
C VAL A 145 -2.43 -11.70 10.44
N PRO A 146 -2.34 -10.49 11.03
CA PRO A 146 -1.91 -9.33 10.26
C PRO A 146 -0.53 -9.59 9.66
N ILE A 147 -0.42 -9.27 8.38
CA ILE A 147 0.82 -9.36 7.64
C ILE A 147 1.36 -7.95 7.60
N ILE A 148 2.52 -7.74 8.24
CA ILE A 148 3.13 -6.41 8.37
C ILE A 148 3.31 -5.75 7.00
N THR A 149 3.60 -6.54 5.97
CA THR A 149 3.82 -6.09 4.59
C THR A 149 2.55 -6.08 3.73
N ARG A 150 1.35 -6.28 4.29
CA ARG A 150 0.09 -6.14 3.55
C ARG A 150 -0.79 -5.11 4.23
N TRP A 151 -1.08 -4.05 3.49
CA TRP A 151 -1.82 -2.91 3.99
C TRP A 151 -3.25 -3.29 4.39
N GLY A 152 -3.77 -2.61 5.42
CA GLY A 152 -5.14 -2.82 5.92
C GLY A 152 -5.37 -4.09 6.76
N THR A 153 -4.44 -5.06 6.79
CA THR A 153 -4.67 -6.35 7.50
C THR A 153 -4.85 -6.22 9.02
N TRP A 154 -4.32 -5.16 9.64
CA TRP A 154 -4.58 -4.88 11.05
C TRP A 154 -6.03 -4.44 11.31
N LEU A 155 -6.61 -3.62 10.42
CA LEU A 155 -8.01 -3.20 10.53
C LEU A 155 -8.96 -4.38 10.34
N GLU A 156 -8.68 -5.25 9.36
CA GLU A 156 -9.43 -6.51 9.17
C GLU A 156 -9.40 -7.38 10.43
N ALA A 157 -8.26 -7.45 11.12
CA ALA A 157 -8.17 -8.16 12.40
C ALA A 157 -9.01 -7.49 13.50
N ALA A 158 -8.97 -6.16 13.61
CA ALA A 158 -9.82 -5.44 14.55
C ALA A 158 -11.31 -5.68 14.28
N PHE A 159 -11.74 -5.70 13.01
CA PHE A 159 -13.13 -6.00 12.63
C PHE A 159 -13.52 -7.43 13.01
N TYR A 160 -12.66 -8.40 12.75
CA TYR A 160 -12.87 -9.78 13.17
C TYR A 160 -13.10 -9.88 14.69
N TYR A 161 -12.29 -9.20 15.51
CA TYR A 161 -12.48 -9.24 16.96
C TYR A 161 -13.76 -8.51 17.40
N SER A 162 -14.14 -7.45 16.70
CA SER A 162 -15.40 -6.74 16.96
C SER A 162 -16.61 -7.65 16.68
N ASP A 163 -16.62 -8.33 15.53
CA ASP A 163 -17.70 -9.24 15.12
C ASP A 163 -17.82 -10.47 16.03
N ASN A 164 -16.71 -10.93 16.62
CA ASN A 164 -16.63 -12.20 17.33
C ASN A 164 -16.25 -12.06 18.82
N PHE A 165 -16.39 -10.87 19.39
CA PHE A 165 -15.80 -10.52 20.69
C PHE A 165 -16.15 -11.54 21.79
N THR A 166 -17.44 -11.80 22.01
CA THR A 166 -17.92 -12.73 23.05
C THR A 166 -17.45 -14.17 22.81
N THR A 167 -17.48 -14.62 21.55
CA THR A 167 -17.02 -15.97 21.19
C THR A 167 -15.53 -16.13 21.51
N ILE A 168 -14.73 -15.11 21.19
CA ILE A 168 -13.30 -15.11 21.50
C ILE A 168 -13.06 -15.06 23.01
N GLN A 169 -13.82 -14.27 23.77
CA GLN A 169 -13.73 -14.29 25.24
C GLN A 169 -14.02 -15.68 25.81
N ASN A 170 -15.02 -16.39 25.29
CA ASN A 170 -15.34 -17.75 25.70
C ASN A 170 -14.18 -18.71 25.42
N VAL A 171 -13.56 -18.65 24.24
CA VAL A 171 -12.35 -19.43 23.93
C VAL A 171 -11.25 -19.16 24.96
N PHE A 172 -10.97 -17.89 25.25
CA PHE A 172 -9.90 -17.52 26.18
C PHE A 172 -10.20 -17.90 27.64
N SER A 173 -11.48 -18.02 28.02
CA SER A 173 -11.88 -18.55 29.34
C SER A 173 -11.54 -20.02 29.54
N LYS A 174 -11.32 -20.76 28.45
CA LYS A 174 -10.92 -22.18 28.46
C LYS A 174 -9.40 -22.38 28.37
N LEU A 175 -8.63 -21.31 28.22
CA LEU A 175 -7.17 -21.37 28.17
C LEU A 175 -6.57 -21.13 29.55
N ASN A 176 -5.51 -21.85 29.88
CA ASN A 176 -4.77 -21.62 31.12
C ASN A 176 -3.82 -20.41 30.97
N PRO A 177 -3.95 -19.34 31.77
CA PRO A 177 -3.06 -18.18 31.71
C PRO A 177 -1.58 -18.53 31.91
N ASP A 178 -1.29 -19.55 32.73
CA ASP A 178 0.08 -19.96 33.07
C ASP A 178 0.81 -20.65 31.91
N ASP A 179 0.08 -21.13 30.89
CA ASP A 179 0.68 -21.84 29.76
C ASP A 179 1.50 -20.90 28.84
N ALA A 180 1.15 -19.61 28.80
CA ALA A 180 1.90 -18.62 28.04
C ALA A 180 1.57 -17.18 28.45
N VAL A 181 2.59 -16.33 28.53
CA VAL A 181 2.47 -14.87 28.73
C VAL A 181 1.53 -14.20 27.73
N SER A 182 1.42 -14.72 26.50
CA SER A 182 0.48 -14.19 25.51
C SER A 182 -0.99 -14.46 25.85
N ILE A 183 -1.28 -15.56 26.54
CA ILE A 183 -2.64 -15.90 27.00
C ILE A 183 -3.04 -14.97 28.14
N GLU A 184 -2.20 -14.89 29.18
CA GLU A 184 -2.38 -13.98 30.31
C GLU A 184 -2.65 -12.54 29.82
N LYS A 185 -1.76 -12.01 28.97
CA LYS A 185 -1.91 -10.66 28.40
C LYS A 185 -3.20 -10.48 27.61
N SER A 186 -3.57 -11.46 26.79
CA SER A 186 -4.82 -11.39 26.02
C SER A 186 -6.04 -11.38 26.94
N ILE A 187 -6.05 -12.17 28.02
CA ILE A 187 -7.14 -12.18 29.01
C ILE A 187 -7.21 -10.83 29.73
N SER A 188 -6.09 -10.28 30.20
CA SER A 188 -6.06 -8.96 30.84
C SER A 188 -6.59 -7.87 29.91
N ILE A 189 -6.16 -7.86 28.64
CA ILE A 189 -6.64 -6.90 27.64
C ILE A 189 -8.15 -7.08 27.38
N MET A 190 -8.64 -8.32 27.30
CA MET A 190 -10.07 -8.60 27.11
C MET A 190 -10.96 -8.17 28.27
N ALA A 191 -10.39 -8.03 29.47
CA ALA A 191 -11.07 -7.53 30.65
C ALA A 191 -11.15 -5.98 30.70
N GLU A 192 -10.39 -5.28 29.85
CA GLU A 192 -10.42 -3.81 29.81
C GLU A 192 -11.79 -3.30 29.34
N PRO A 193 -12.47 -2.44 30.13
CA PRO A 193 -13.84 -2.01 29.82
C PRO A 193 -13.95 -1.19 28.54
N ASN A 194 -12.83 -0.61 28.08
CA ASN A 194 -12.79 0.20 26.86
C ASN A 194 -12.54 -0.62 25.59
N LEU A 195 -12.16 -1.91 25.68
CA LEU A 195 -11.78 -2.68 24.50
C LEU A 195 -12.96 -2.89 23.54
N GLY A 196 -14.10 -3.35 24.06
CA GLY A 196 -15.32 -3.55 23.27
C GLY A 196 -15.77 -2.25 22.56
N PRO A 197 -15.98 -1.14 23.28
CA PRO A 197 -16.30 0.15 22.66
C PRO A 197 -15.27 0.62 21.61
N ASN A 198 -13.97 0.40 21.84
CA ASN A 198 -12.92 0.76 20.89
C ASN A 198 -13.00 -0.08 19.61
N LEU A 199 -13.23 -1.40 19.72
CA LEU A 199 -13.44 -2.29 18.57
C LEU A 199 -14.65 -1.86 17.75
N THR A 200 -15.78 -1.59 18.42
CA THR A 200 -17.01 -1.10 17.78
C THR A 200 -16.78 0.23 17.06
N PHE A 201 -16.05 1.16 17.69
CA PHE A 201 -15.73 2.46 17.08
C PHE A 201 -14.87 2.29 15.83
N ILE A 202 -13.82 1.46 15.89
CA ILE A 202 -12.95 1.19 14.74
C ILE A 202 -13.76 0.57 13.60
N GLN A 203 -14.56 -0.45 13.89
CA GLN A 203 -15.37 -1.14 12.89
C GLN A 203 -16.41 -0.22 12.23
N SER A 204 -17.12 0.59 13.02
CA SER A 204 -18.20 1.44 12.50
C SER A 204 -17.68 2.58 11.62
N ASN A 205 -16.48 3.09 11.88
CA ASN A 205 -15.98 4.30 11.22
C ASN A 205 -14.92 4.04 10.14
N PHE A 206 -14.17 2.94 10.22
CA PHE A 206 -12.96 2.75 9.40
C PHE A 206 -13.01 1.53 8.48
N ARG A 207 -14.16 0.86 8.37
CA ARG A 207 -14.35 -0.31 7.49
C ARG A 207 -14.11 -0.02 6.01
N CYS A 208 -14.26 1.23 5.57
CA CYS A 208 -13.98 1.62 4.19
C CYS A 208 -12.49 1.51 3.82
N LEU A 209 -11.56 1.61 4.78
CA LEU A 209 -10.14 1.72 4.48
C LEU A 209 -9.57 0.46 3.82
N PRO A 210 -9.71 -0.77 4.37
CA PRO A 210 -9.18 -1.97 3.71
C PRO A 210 -9.82 -2.24 2.36
N VAL A 211 -11.13 -1.97 2.23
CA VAL A 211 -11.88 -2.12 0.97
C VAL A 211 -11.32 -1.18 -0.11
N ASN A 212 -11.12 0.10 0.24
CA ASN A 212 -10.64 1.10 -0.70
C ASN A 212 -9.15 0.94 -1.01
N ILE A 213 -8.33 0.49 -0.04
CA ILE A 213 -6.95 0.05 -0.31
C ILE A 213 -6.97 -1.05 -1.36
N THR A 214 -7.71 -2.15 -1.13
CA THR A 214 -7.79 -3.28 -2.08
C THR A 214 -8.26 -2.84 -3.47
N LYS A 215 -9.21 -1.90 -3.54
CA LYS A 215 -9.70 -1.36 -4.81
C LYS A 215 -8.63 -0.53 -5.52
N LEU A 216 -7.90 0.34 -4.80
CA LEU A 216 -6.79 1.12 -5.34
C LEU A 216 -5.57 0.26 -5.75
N GLU A 217 -5.45 -0.95 -5.19
CA GLU A 217 -4.46 -1.97 -5.56
C GLU A 217 -4.87 -2.81 -6.77
N SER A 218 -6.12 -2.69 -7.22
CA SER A 218 -6.60 -3.41 -8.39
C SER A 218 -6.17 -2.71 -9.68
N SER A 219 -5.79 -3.49 -10.68
CA SER A 219 -5.46 -2.98 -12.01
C SER A 219 -6.73 -2.66 -12.81
N GLY A 220 -6.67 -1.65 -13.66
CA GLY A 220 -7.68 -1.41 -14.70
C GLY A 220 -8.71 -0.33 -14.40
N LEU A 221 -8.66 0.28 -13.22
CA LEU A 221 -9.48 1.46 -12.93
C LEU A 221 -9.08 2.63 -13.83
N THR A 222 -10.08 3.38 -14.28
CA THR A 222 -9.85 4.72 -14.83
C THR A 222 -9.34 5.66 -13.74
N LEU A 223 -8.73 6.77 -14.17
CA LEU A 223 -8.32 7.83 -13.26
C LEU A 223 -9.51 8.38 -12.46
N PHE A 224 -10.65 8.59 -13.13
CA PHE A 224 -11.89 9.05 -12.51
C PHE A 224 -12.40 8.08 -11.42
N GLU A 225 -12.46 6.78 -11.72
CA GLU A 225 -12.88 5.77 -10.73
C GLU A 225 -11.92 5.73 -9.53
N SER A 226 -10.63 5.84 -9.77
CA SER A 226 -9.61 5.83 -8.72
C SER A 226 -9.73 7.08 -7.82
N ILE A 227 -9.96 8.26 -8.40
CA ILE A 227 -10.23 9.50 -7.65
C ILE A 227 -11.51 9.36 -6.83
N ASN A 228 -12.56 8.76 -7.37
CA ASN A 228 -13.81 8.54 -6.63
C ASN A 228 -13.61 7.64 -5.41
N VAL A 229 -12.70 6.65 -5.47
CA VAL A 229 -12.35 5.84 -4.29
C VAL A 229 -11.71 6.69 -3.18
N VAL A 230 -10.82 7.61 -3.55
CA VAL A 230 -10.19 8.55 -2.60
C VAL A 230 -11.24 9.50 -2.00
N ASN A 231 -12.12 10.07 -2.83
CA ASN A 231 -13.17 10.99 -2.39
C ASN A 231 -14.19 10.29 -1.47
N ASN A 232 -14.61 9.07 -1.80
CA ASN A 232 -15.50 8.28 -0.95
C ASN A 232 -14.86 7.97 0.41
N THR A 233 -13.54 7.71 0.43
CA THR A 233 -12.81 7.55 1.70
C THR A 233 -12.86 8.84 2.52
N SER A 234 -12.60 9.98 1.90
CA SER A 234 -12.67 11.30 2.55
C SER A 234 -14.02 11.54 3.21
N GLU A 235 -15.12 11.36 2.46
CA GLU A 235 -16.47 11.58 2.98
C GLU A 235 -16.83 10.61 4.12
N THR A 236 -16.42 9.35 4.02
CA THR A 236 -16.65 8.37 5.10
C THR A 236 -15.88 8.75 6.37
N LEU A 237 -14.59 9.11 6.24
CA LEU A 237 -13.77 9.50 7.39
C LEU A 237 -14.25 10.80 8.03
N LYS A 238 -14.80 11.73 7.24
CA LYS A 238 -15.40 12.98 7.74
C LYS A 238 -16.59 12.74 8.67
N MET A 239 -17.33 11.64 8.47
CA MET A 239 -18.45 11.26 9.33
C MET A 239 -18.00 10.68 10.68
N ALA A 240 -16.72 10.32 10.83
CA ALA A 240 -16.17 9.85 12.11
C ALA A 240 -16.12 11.02 13.10
N ASN A 241 -17.14 11.11 13.95
CA ASN A 241 -17.28 12.16 14.94
C ASN A 241 -16.37 11.95 16.16
N GLY A 242 -16.28 12.98 17.00
CA GLY A 242 -15.47 12.96 18.23
C GLY A 242 -13.99 13.27 17.98
N LYS A 243 -13.21 13.30 19.07
CA LYS A 243 -11.80 13.72 19.03
C LYS A 243 -10.96 12.83 18.10
N VAL A 244 -11.04 11.51 18.27
CA VAL A 244 -10.24 10.57 17.47
C VAL A 244 -10.66 10.61 16.00
N GLY A 245 -11.96 10.62 15.70
CA GLY A 245 -12.45 10.69 14.33
C GLY A 245 -11.93 11.92 13.57
N LYS A 246 -12.00 13.10 14.20
CA LYS A 246 -11.42 14.35 13.67
C LYS A 246 -9.91 14.23 13.42
N GLU A 247 -9.14 13.72 14.39
CA GLU A 247 -7.69 13.54 14.23
C GLU A 247 -7.34 12.61 13.05
N ILE A 248 -8.15 11.56 12.81
CA ILE A 248 -7.95 10.65 11.68
C ILE A 248 -8.35 11.30 10.34
N TYR A 249 -9.44 12.07 10.31
CA TYR A 249 -9.83 12.81 9.12
C TYR A 249 -8.79 13.88 8.75
N ASP A 250 -8.32 14.66 9.72
CA ASP A 250 -7.26 15.66 9.53
C ASP A 250 -5.97 15.01 9.02
N LYS A 251 -5.65 13.81 9.55
CA LYS A 251 -4.52 13.01 9.05
C LYS A 251 -4.70 12.64 7.59
N PHE A 252 -5.88 12.19 7.18
CA PHE A 252 -6.18 11.84 5.79
C PHE A 252 -6.01 13.06 4.89
N LEU A 253 -6.63 14.21 5.23
CA LEU A 253 -6.51 15.46 4.49
C LEU A 253 -5.04 15.88 4.31
N ASN A 254 -4.25 15.85 5.39
CA ASN A 254 -2.83 16.21 5.35
C ASN A 254 -2.02 15.32 4.40
N VAL A 255 -2.31 14.01 4.35
CA VAL A 255 -1.62 13.08 3.47
C VAL A 255 -1.99 13.33 2.00
N ILE A 256 -3.26 13.61 1.70
CA ILE A 256 -3.71 13.94 0.35
C ILE A 256 -3.17 15.30 -0.10
N GLU A 257 -3.22 16.32 0.75
CA GLU A 257 -2.79 17.68 0.43
C GLU A 257 -1.32 17.77 0.01
N LYS A 258 -0.46 16.95 0.64
CA LYS A 258 0.97 16.83 0.33
C LYS A 258 1.26 16.21 -1.04
N ASN A 259 0.29 15.59 -1.67
CA ASN A 259 0.44 14.94 -2.97
C ASN A 259 0.08 15.93 -4.10
N ALA A 260 1.02 16.82 -4.42
CA ALA A 260 0.81 17.87 -5.43
C ALA A 260 0.39 17.28 -6.80
N GLY A 261 1.05 16.22 -7.27
CA GLY A 261 0.67 15.60 -8.54
C GLY A 261 -0.71 14.94 -8.51
N PHE A 262 -1.20 14.49 -7.34
CA PHE A 262 -2.59 14.03 -7.25
C PHE A 262 -3.58 15.18 -7.51
N LYS A 263 -3.28 16.42 -7.08
CA LYS A 263 -4.10 17.60 -7.43
C LYS A 263 -4.10 17.84 -8.94
N THR A 264 -2.94 17.74 -9.58
CA THR A 264 -2.83 17.80 -11.05
C THR A 264 -3.66 16.71 -11.71
N LEU A 265 -3.58 15.46 -11.25
CA LEU A 265 -4.38 14.37 -11.79
C LEU A 265 -5.89 14.58 -11.59
N VAL A 266 -6.32 15.16 -10.46
CA VAL A 266 -7.72 15.54 -10.25
C VAL A 266 -8.14 16.59 -11.28
N GLN A 267 -7.32 17.59 -11.55
CA GLN A 267 -7.61 18.59 -12.58
C GLN A 267 -7.72 17.95 -13.97
N ILE A 268 -6.79 17.06 -14.34
CA ILE A 268 -6.84 16.32 -15.61
C ILE A 268 -8.14 15.50 -15.71
N SER A 269 -8.53 14.81 -14.64
CA SER A 269 -9.77 14.04 -14.61
C SER A 269 -11.01 14.93 -14.77
N LYS A 270 -11.00 16.15 -14.24
CA LYS A 270 -12.08 17.13 -14.43
C LYS A 270 -12.17 17.65 -15.85
N ILE A 271 -11.02 17.84 -16.52
CA ILE A 271 -10.97 18.18 -17.94
C ILE A 271 -11.55 17.02 -18.76
N HIS A 272 -11.18 15.76 -18.46
CA HIS A 272 -11.74 14.58 -19.13
C HIS A 272 -13.25 14.42 -18.96
N SER A 273 -13.81 14.83 -17.83
CA SER A 273 -15.25 14.79 -17.58
C SER A 273 -16.01 16.00 -18.12
N GLY A 274 -15.32 17.04 -18.60
CA GLY A 274 -15.91 18.31 -19.00
C GLY A 274 -16.41 19.17 -17.83
N GLU A 275 -15.99 18.88 -16.60
CA GLU A 275 -16.32 19.70 -15.41
C GLU A 275 -15.59 21.06 -15.45
N VAL A 276 -14.39 21.09 -16.05
CA VAL A 276 -13.58 22.29 -16.24
C VAL A 276 -13.02 22.34 -17.67
N ASP A 277 -12.82 23.56 -18.18
CA ASP A 277 -12.33 23.85 -19.53
C ASP A 277 -11.00 24.63 -19.53
N THR A 278 -10.34 24.72 -18.38
CA THR A 278 -9.08 25.45 -18.17
C THR A 278 -7.92 24.52 -17.83
N MET A 279 -6.72 24.87 -18.32
CA MET A 279 -5.44 24.23 -18.00
C MET A 279 -4.82 24.73 -16.67
N GLU A 280 -5.52 25.57 -15.92
CA GLU A 280 -5.06 26.05 -14.62
C GLU A 280 -4.80 24.87 -13.65
N GLY A 281 -3.62 24.83 -13.03
CA GLY A 281 -3.19 23.75 -12.12
C GLY A 281 -2.55 22.54 -12.80
N ILE A 282 -2.38 22.56 -14.12
CA ILE A 282 -1.57 21.60 -14.89
C ILE A 282 -0.11 22.06 -14.94
N GLU A 283 0.84 21.11 -14.97
CA GLU A 283 2.27 21.40 -15.13
C GLU A 283 2.51 22.15 -16.47
N GLN A 284 3.36 23.17 -16.46
CA GLN A 284 3.48 24.12 -17.58
C GLN A 284 3.85 23.48 -18.92
N ASP A 285 4.65 22.42 -18.89
CA ASP A 285 5.16 21.76 -20.09
C ASP A 285 4.22 20.66 -20.64
N LEU A 286 3.17 20.29 -19.90
CA LEU A 286 2.14 19.37 -20.39
C LEU A 286 1.18 20.07 -21.35
N ASN A 287 1.00 19.50 -22.54
CA ASN A 287 0.06 20.00 -23.53
C ASN A 287 -1.27 19.19 -23.53
N VAL A 288 -2.22 19.64 -24.34
CA VAL A 288 -3.55 19.03 -24.42
C VAL A 288 -3.49 17.61 -24.99
N GLU A 289 -2.56 17.35 -25.91
CA GLU A 289 -2.34 16.02 -26.49
C GLU A 289 -1.86 15.02 -25.44
N ASP A 290 -1.01 15.46 -24.51
CA ASP A 290 -0.50 14.64 -23.41
C ASP A 290 -1.63 14.24 -22.45
N LEU A 291 -2.57 15.15 -22.17
CA LEU A 291 -3.69 14.90 -21.24
C LEU A 291 -4.54 13.70 -21.66
N ALA A 292 -4.70 13.46 -22.97
CA ALA A 292 -5.51 12.35 -23.48
C ALA A 292 -5.02 10.98 -23.01
N PHE A 293 -3.73 10.84 -22.65
CA PHE A 293 -3.15 9.57 -22.18
C PHE A 293 -3.45 9.27 -20.71
N PHE A 294 -3.92 10.23 -19.92
CA PHE A 294 -4.12 10.06 -18.48
C PHE A 294 -5.44 9.35 -18.09
N LYS A 295 -6.28 8.94 -19.05
CA LYS A 295 -7.59 8.32 -18.78
C LYS A 295 -7.50 7.11 -17.82
N TYR A 296 -6.43 6.33 -17.93
CA TYR A 296 -6.13 5.19 -17.06
C TYR A 296 -4.82 5.38 -16.28
N ALA A 297 -4.44 6.63 -16.00
CA ALA A 297 -3.24 6.93 -15.23
C ALA A 297 -3.31 6.28 -13.83
N PRO A 298 -2.33 5.46 -13.44
CA PRO A 298 -2.31 4.86 -12.12
C PRO A 298 -2.03 5.93 -11.05
N ILE A 299 -2.76 5.86 -9.95
CA ILE A 299 -2.49 6.70 -8.76
C ILE A 299 -1.84 5.89 -7.62
N THR A 300 -1.43 4.66 -7.91
CA THR A 300 -0.82 3.75 -6.96
C THR A 300 0.37 3.03 -7.56
N SER A 301 1.33 2.65 -6.71
CA SER A 301 2.49 1.83 -7.08
C SER A 301 2.34 0.38 -6.59
N VAL A 302 1.13 -0.09 -6.24
CA VAL A 302 0.95 -1.36 -5.49
C VAL A 302 1.08 -2.62 -6.34
N ASP A 303 1.23 -2.49 -7.66
CA ASP A 303 1.76 -3.60 -8.44
C ASP A 303 3.19 -3.99 -7.99
N GLU A 304 3.88 -3.14 -7.23
CA GLU A 304 5.07 -3.51 -6.46
C GLU A 304 4.78 -4.56 -5.36
N GLU A 305 3.63 -4.56 -4.66
CA GLU A 305 3.35 -5.54 -3.59
C GLU A 305 3.01 -6.94 -4.07
N ARG A 306 2.26 -7.05 -5.17
CA ARG A 306 2.07 -8.35 -5.82
C ARG A 306 3.42 -8.89 -6.31
N ASN A 307 4.28 -8.02 -6.83
CA ASN A 307 5.65 -8.38 -7.16
C ASN A 307 6.53 -8.66 -5.93
N PHE A 308 6.31 -8.01 -4.77
CA PHE A 308 7.00 -8.32 -3.49
C PHE A 308 6.77 -9.76 -3.06
N SER A 309 5.64 -10.37 -3.37
CA SER A 309 5.46 -11.82 -3.12
C SER A 309 6.40 -12.68 -3.97
N ARG A 310 6.65 -12.30 -5.24
CA ARG A 310 7.61 -12.97 -6.14
C ARG A 310 9.05 -12.67 -5.74
N TYR A 311 9.34 -11.41 -5.42
CA TYR A 311 10.64 -10.98 -4.91
C TYR A 311 10.98 -11.75 -3.62
N LYS A 312 10.04 -11.91 -2.69
CA LYS A 312 10.26 -12.61 -1.42
C LYS A 312 10.61 -14.09 -1.60
N ASN A 313 10.11 -14.74 -2.66
CA ASN A 313 10.52 -16.11 -2.99
C ASN A 313 11.94 -16.18 -3.55
N LEU A 314 12.33 -15.20 -4.38
CA LEU A 314 13.66 -15.13 -5.01
C LEU A 314 14.75 -14.61 -4.06
N LEU A 315 14.37 -13.71 -3.16
CA LEU A 315 15.18 -13.11 -2.11
C LEU A 315 15.01 -13.84 -0.77
N SER A 316 14.55 -15.10 -0.79
CA SER A 316 14.39 -15.92 0.41
C SER A 316 15.72 -16.47 0.90
N ASP A 317 15.80 -16.81 2.19
CA ASP A 317 17.00 -17.39 2.82
C ASP A 317 17.56 -18.63 2.08
N ASN A 318 16.72 -19.32 1.32
CA ASN A 318 17.08 -20.53 0.58
C ASN A 318 17.85 -20.25 -0.73
N ARG A 319 18.11 -18.98 -1.07
CA ARG A 319 18.66 -18.53 -2.37
C ARG A 319 19.94 -17.67 -2.24
N ARG A 320 20.64 -17.73 -1.11
CA ARG A 320 21.88 -16.98 -0.81
C ARG A 320 23.10 -17.29 -1.71
N SER A 321 23.00 -18.29 -2.59
CA SER A 321 24.08 -18.62 -3.53
C SER A 321 24.12 -17.77 -4.79
N TYR A 322 23.06 -16.99 -5.07
CA TYR A 322 22.99 -16.16 -6.27
C TYR A 322 23.74 -14.83 -6.08
N LYS A 323 24.55 -14.45 -7.08
CA LYS A 323 25.04 -13.08 -7.21
C LYS A 323 23.88 -12.16 -7.62
N PHE A 324 23.92 -10.88 -7.23
CA PHE A 324 22.84 -9.96 -7.53
C PHE A 324 22.51 -9.85 -9.03
N ASP A 325 23.50 -9.90 -9.92
CA ASP A 325 23.26 -9.92 -11.37
C ASP A 325 22.37 -11.10 -11.82
N GLN A 326 22.50 -12.26 -11.18
CA GLN A 326 21.66 -13.42 -11.46
C GLN A 326 20.26 -13.26 -10.86
N ILE A 327 20.17 -12.67 -9.66
CA ILE A 327 18.91 -12.31 -9.01
C ILE A 327 18.12 -11.35 -9.90
N LYS A 328 18.75 -10.26 -10.35
CA LYS A 328 18.21 -9.27 -11.27
C LYS A 328 17.61 -9.92 -12.53
N LYS A 329 18.39 -10.74 -13.23
CA LYS A 329 17.92 -11.44 -14.45
C LYS A 329 16.71 -12.34 -14.18
N THR A 330 16.74 -13.07 -13.07
CA THR A 330 15.65 -13.98 -12.69
C THR A 330 14.39 -13.21 -12.33
N ILE A 331 14.53 -12.15 -11.54
CA ILE A 331 13.44 -11.28 -11.10
C ILE A 331 12.74 -10.64 -12.30
N VAL A 332 13.49 -9.98 -13.19
CA VAL A 332 12.93 -9.31 -14.36
C VAL A 332 12.18 -10.30 -15.26
N SER A 333 12.77 -11.47 -15.51
CA SER A 333 12.13 -12.52 -16.30
C SER A 333 10.85 -13.04 -15.66
N GLN A 334 10.86 -13.39 -14.36
CA GLN A 334 9.71 -13.97 -13.68
C GLN A 334 8.56 -12.97 -13.45
N CYS A 335 8.88 -11.70 -13.17
CA CYS A 335 7.85 -10.67 -13.05
C CYS A 335 7.10 -10.48 -14.37
N ASN A 336 7.82 -10.53 -15.50
CA ASN A 336 7.24 -10.31 -16.82
C ASN A 336 6.69 -11.60 -17.48
N ALA A 337 6.99 -12.80 -16.98
CA ALA A 337 6.57 -14.07 -17.58
C ALA A 337 5.04 -14.23 -17.71
N ASN A 338 4.27 -13.71 -16.77
CA ASN A 338 2.80 -13.76 -16.84
C ASN A 338 2.20 -12.78 -17.86
N ASN A 339 2.98 -11.78 -18.32
CA ASN A 339 2.54 -10.84 -19.35
C ASN A 339 2.71 -11.41 -20.77
N LEU A 340 3.44 -12.54 -20.91
CA LEU A 340 3.71 -13.23 -22.17
C LEU A 340 2.71 -14.36 -22.48
N ILE A 341 1.82 -14.70 -21.54
CA ILE A 341 0.76 -15.68 -21.74
C ILE A 341 -0.55 -14.91 -21.91
N MET A 342 -0.76 -14.42 -23.13
CA MET A 342 -2.00 -13.85 -23.64
C MET A 342 -1.93 -13.94 -25.16
#